data_AF-A0A388NLM7-F1
#
_entry.id   AF-A0A388NLM7-F1
#
_cell.length_a   1.000
_cell.length_b   1.000
_cell.length_c   1.000
_cell.angle_alpha   90.00
_cell.angle_beta   90.00
_cell.angle_gamma   90.00
#
_symmetry.space_group_name_H-M   'P 1'
#
loop_
_entity.id
_entity.type
_entity.pdbx_description
1 polymer ?
#
loop_
_entity_poly.entity_id
_entity_poly.type
_entity_poly.pdbx_seq_one_letter_code
_entity_poly.pdbx_strand_id
1 'polypeptide(L)' 'MSILGVDVPPQLLNSVPYIVTIVVVAGLVGRVRGPAAAGQPYTQG' A
#
# COMPACT_ATOMS: atom_id res chain seq x y z
N MET A 1 -8.15 -28.97 1.04
CA MET A 1 -6.68 -29.20 1.02
C MET A 1 -6.03 -28.10 1.84
N SER A 2 -5.76 -28.36 3.12
CA SER A 2 -5.02 -27.44 4.02
C SER A 2 -3.52 -27.63 3.79
N ILE A 3 -2.77 -26.53 3.71
CA ILE A 3 -1.34 -26.55 3.36
C ILE A 3 -0.41 -26.65 4.59
N LEU A 4 -0.91 -26.39 5.81
CA LEU A 4 -0.12 -26.29 7.05
C LEU A 4 -0.86 -26.80 8.32
N GLY A 5 -1.93 -27.58 8.18
CA GLY A 5 -2.79 -28.00 9.31
C GLY A 5 -3.65 -26.88 9.92
N VAL A 6 -3.49 -25.66 9.40
CA VAL A 6 -4.37 -24.51 9.61
C VAL A 6 -5.27 -24.33 8.39
N ASP A 7 -6.56 -24.12 8.60
CA ASP A 7 -7.55 -23.93 7.53
C ASP A 7 -7.50 -22.48 7.02
N VAL A 8 -6.38 -22.14 6.38
CA VAL A 8 -6.19 -20.81 5.79
C VAL A 8 -7.01 -20.72 4.50
N PRO A 9 -7.89 -19.71 4.36
CA PRO A 9 -8.70 -19.56 3.16
C PRO A 9 -7.83 -19.41 1.91
N PRO A 10 -8.12 -20.16 0.81
CA PRO A 10 -7.38 -20.02 -0.44
C PRO A 10 -7.35 -18.58 -0.99
N GLN A 11 -8.41 -17.80 -0.73
CA GLN A 11 -8.50 -16.40 -1.11
C GLN A 11 -7.41 -15.54 -0.45
N LEU A 12 -7.06 -15.82 0.82
CA LEU A 12 -5.99 -15.13 1.51
C LEU A 12 -4.63 -15.47 0.88
N LEU A 13 -4.38 -16.75 0.60
CA LEU A 13 -3.15 -17.19 -0.06
C LEU A 13 -3.02 -16.58 -1.48
N ASN A 14 -4.12 -16.52 -2.23
CA ASN A 14 -4.15 -15.93 -3.56
C ASN A 14 -3.93 -14.40 -3.54
N SER A 15 -4.13 -13.75 -2.40
CA SER A 15 -3.86 -12.31 -2.23
C SER A 15 -2.39 -11.99 -1.90
N VAL A 16 -1.57 -13.01 -1.57
CA VAL A 16 -0.16 -12.84 -1.17
C VAL A 16 0.65 -11.96 -2.12
N PRO A 17 0.57 -12.10 -3.47
CA PRO A 17 1.34 -11.26 -4.37
C PRO A 17 1.05 -9.75 -4.17
N TYR A 18 -0.22 -9.39 -3.97
CA TYR A 18 -0.64 -8.01 -3.77
C TYR A 18 -0.25 -7.47 -2.38
N ILE A 19 -0.31 -8.32 -1.35
CA ILE A 19 0.14 -7.92 -0.01
C ILE A 19 1.64 -7.62 -0.04
N VAL A 20 2.43 -8.45 -0.71
CA VAL A 20 3.87 -8.24 -0.87
C VAL A 20 4.16 -6.91 -1.56
N THR A 21 3.46 -6.57 -2.64
CA THR A 21 3.68 -5.28 -3.32
C THR A 21 3.34 -4.10 -2.42
N ILE A 22 2.25 -4.17 -1.65
CA ILE A 22 1.89 -3.11 -0.70
C ILE A 22 2.97 -2.93 0.36
N VAL A 23 3.48 -4.03 0.95
CA VAL A 23 4.54 -3.95 1.97
C VAL A 23 5.82 -3.35 1.37
N VAL A 24 6.20 -3.77 0.16
CA VAL A 24 7.37 -3.21 -0.54
C VAL A 24 7.17 -1.73 -0.84
N VAL A 25 6.03 -1.32 -1.41
CA VAL A 25 5.73 0.09 -1.71
C VAL A 25 5.71 0.92 -0.44
N ALA A 26 5.06 0.45 0.62
CA ALA A 26 5.00 1.15 1.89
C ALA A 26 6.38 1.31 2.53
N GLY A 27 7.22 0.27 2.47
CA GLY A 27 8.59 0.32 3.00
C GLY A 27 9.54 1.15 2.14
N LEU A 28 9.40 1.10 0.82
CA LEU A 28 10.33 1.74 -0.13
C LEU A 28 10.00 3.21 -0.39
N VAL A 29 8.73 3.57 -0.53
CA VAL A 29 8.31 4.93 -0.90
C VAL A 29 8.37 5.90 0.28
N GLY A 30 8.33 5.39 1.51
CA GLY A 30 8.51 6.20 2.72
C GLY A 30 7.41 7.25 2.92
N ARG A 31 7.78 8.44 3.42
CA ARG A 31 6.81 9.52 3.76
C ARG A 31 6.52 10.40 2.55
N VAL A 32 5.27 10.43 2.13
CA VAL A 32 4.78 11.37 1.11
C VAL A 32 4.81 12.80 1.68
N ARG A 33 5.52 13.72 1.01
CA ARG A 33 5.43 15.16 1.29
C ARG A 33 4.40 15.76 0.33
N GLY A 34 3.40 16.43 0.90
CA GLY A 34 2.43 17.19 0.12
C GLY A 34 3.10 18.33 -0.67
N PRO A 35 2.44 18.85 -1.71
CA PRO A 35 3.00 19.91 -2.54
C PRO A 35 3.17 21.20 -1.72
N ALA A 36 4.22 21.96 -1.99
CA ALA A 36 4.51 23.22 -1.29
C ALA A 36 3.39 24.27 -1.40
N ALA A 37 2.62 24.20 -2.49
CA ALA A 37 1.47 25.07 -2.74
C ALA A 37 0.16 24.60 -2.05
N ALA A 38 0.18 23.49 -1.30
CA ALA A 38 -1.00 23.06 -0.56
C ALA A 38 -1.42 24.15 0.44
N GLY A 39 -2.60 24.71 0.26
CA GLY A 39 -3.14 25.79 1.11
C GLY A 39 -2.65 27.20 0.76
N GLN A 40 -1.84 27.38 -0.28
CA GLN A 40 -1.46 28.72 -0.75
C GLN A 40 -2.52 29.24 -1.73
N PRO A 41 -3.19 30.39 -1.44
CA PRO A 41 -4.12 31.00 -2.37
C PRO A 41 -3.43 31.42 -3.66
N TYR A 42 -4.09 31.20 -4.80
CA TYR A 42 -3.56 31.65 -6.08
C TYR A 42 -3.66 33.17 -6.20
N THR A 43 -2.52 33.85 -6.35
CA THR A 43 -2.49 35.29 -6.62
C THR A 43 -2.40 35.48 -8.13
N GLN A 44 -3.52 35.87 -8.74
CA GLN A 44 -3.55 36.27 -10.14
C GLN A 44 -3.19 37.76 -10.21
N GLY A 45 -2.14 38.07 -10.97
CA GLY A 45 -1.79 39.44 -11.36
C GLY A 45 -2.48 39.85 -12.65
#